data_AF-A0A341BIG9-F1
#
_entry.id   AF-A0A341BIG9-F1
#
_cell.length_a   1.000
_cell.length_b   1.000
_cell.length_c   1.000
_cell.angle_alpha   90.00
_cell.angle_beta   90.00
_cell.angle_gamma   90.00
#
_symmetry.space_group_name_H-M   'P 1'
#
loop_
_entity.id
_entity.type
_entity.pdbx_description
1 polymer ?
#
loop_
_entity_poly.entity_id
_entity_poly.type
_entity_poly.pdbx_seq_one_letter_code
_entity_poly.pdbx_strand_id
1 'polypeptide(L)'
;MMPSGPLPRACWTSFISLLLVCCLLPPGTQGQEFQLRVEPQNPVVPAGGSLLVNCSTDCPSAELISLETSLLKESVGSGLGWAAFQLSNVTGDIQLLCSGFCNGSQMIGFSNITVYRFPERVELAPLPLWQPVGENLTLRCMVSSGAPRDHLTVVLLREEEELGRQPAGDGEPAEVTVTVLASRDDHGASFSCRTELDLRSQGLGLFQNSSAPRKLRTFAMPTTPPRLVVPRFSEVETSWPVDCTLDGLFPASEAQVQLALGDQMLNATVVSHGDTLTATATAKAEQESTQEIVCNVTLGGESRETRENVKAYSFQGPNLTLREPNATEGTTVTVTCAAGPRVRVTLDGVPAAAPGQPAHLQLNATAKDDRRTFFCNATLETAPRLTELNVPSA
;
A
#
# COMPACT_ATOMS: atom_id res chain seq x y z
N MET A 1 44.58 92.06 -78.52
CA MET A 1 46.01 92.18 -78.14
C MET A 1 46.53 90.77 -77.89
N MET A 2 47.40 90.28 -78.77
CA MET A 2 48.48 89.33 -78.42
C MET A 2 49.43 90.00 -77.40
N PRO A 3 50.43 89.31 -76.78
CA PRO A 3 50.95 87.93 -76.97
C PRO A 3 51.03 87.18 -75.59
N SER A 4 51.53 85.96 -75.39
CA SER A 4 52.73 85.27 -75.89
C SER A 4 52.70 83.78 -75.47
N GLY A 5 53.14 82.86 -76.34
CA GLY A 5 53.22 81.40 -76.11
C GLY A 5 54.38 80.94 -75.18
N PRO A 6 54.90 79.68 -75.23
CA PRO A 6 54.75 78.62 -76.26
C PRO A 6 54.40 77.18 -75.76
N LEU A 7 54.17 76.29 -76.74
CA LEU A 7 54.17 74.79 -76.69
C LEU A 7 55.62 74.25 -76.63
N PRO A 8 55.91 73.01 -76.12
CA PRO A 8 55.80 71.75 -76.89
C PRO A 8 55.41 70.51 -76.04
N ARG A 9 54.60 69.56 -76.54
CA ARG A 9 54.95 68.34 -77.30
C ARG A 9 55.78 67.28 -76.52
N ALA A 10 55.24 66.05 -76.52
CA ALA A 10 55.80 64.77 -76.03
C ALA A 10 55.81 64.61 -74.50
N CYS A 11 55.47 63.48 -73.89
CA CYS A 11 55.64 62.11 -74.35
C CYS A 11 54.58 61.19 -73.72
N TRP A 12 54.26 60.15 -74.49
CA TRP A 12 53.54 58.95 -74.10
C TRP A 12 53.94 58.41 -72.71
N THR A 13 52.98 57.70 -72.09
CA THR A 13 53.20 56.57 -71.17
C THR A 13 54.02 56.85 -69.91
N SER A 14 53.41 57.41 -68.86
CA SER A 14 53.96 57.22 -67.49
C SER A 14 52.96 57.35 -66.32
N PHE A 15 51.65 57.32 -66.58
CA PHE A 15 50.63 57.39 -65.51
C PHE A 15 49.81 56.11 -65.30
N ILE A 16 50.10 55.04 -66.05
CA ILE A 16 49.51 53.70 -65.81
C ILE A 16 50.45 52.81 -64.99
N SER A 17 51.71 53.22 -64.77
CA SER A 17 52.71 52.40 -64.07
C SER A 17 52.87 52.70 -62.57
N LEU A 18 52.10 53.63 -61.99
CA LEU A 18 52.14 53.96 -60.55
C LEU A 18 50.90 53.46 -59.77
N LEU A 19 49.94 52.81 -60.44
CA LEU A 19 48.80 52.13 -59.80
C LEU A 19 48.90 50.59 -59.86
N LEU A 20 49.96 50.07 -60.50
CA LEU A 20 50.25 48.63 -60.61
C LEU A 20 51.38 48.16 -59.66
N VAL A 21 51.92 49.06 -58.82
CA VAL A 21 52.96 48.76 -57.80
C VAL A 21 52.43 48.97 -56.37
N CYS A 22 51.12 48.91 -56.17
CA CYS A 22 50.51 48.71 -54.84
C CYS A 22 49.81 47.34 -54.71
N CYS A 23 49.83 46.51 -55.78
CA CYS A 23 49.23 45.17 -55.79
C CYS A 23 50.27 44.04 -55.69
N LEU A 24 51.51 44.35 -55.29
CA LEU A 24 52.58 43.38 -55.04
C LEU A 24 53.05 43.38 -53.57
N LEU A 25 52.19 43.79 -52.64
CA LEU A 25 52.28 43.23 -51.30
C LEU A 25 51.77 41.80 -51.41
N PRO A 26 52.56 40.77 -51.07
CA PRO A 26 52.00 39.42 -50.97
C PRO A 26 50.78 39.52 -50.06
N PRO A 27 49.64 38.88 -50.40
CA PRO A 27 48.58 38.73 -49.42
C PRO A 27 49.26 38.14 -48.19
N GLY A 28 49.26 38.88 -47.08
CA GLY A 28 49.74 38.37 -45.81
C GLY A 28 49.13 36.98 -45.67
N THR A 29 49.99 35.98 -45.57
CA THR A 29 49.57 34.59 -45.36
C THR A 29 48.51 34.64 -44.28
N GLN A 30 47.26 34.35 -44.64
CA GLN A 30 46.19 34.11 -43.68
C GLN A 30 46.79 33.15 -42.67
N GLY A 31 47.10 33.66 -41.47
CA GLY A 31 47.81 32.90 -40.45
C GLY A 31 46.98 31.65 -40.22
N GLN A 32 47.57 30.49 -40.46
CA GLN A 32 46.89 29.23 -40.18
C GLN A 32 46.56 29.23 -38.69
N GLU A 33 45.26 29.30 -38.37
CA GLU A 33 44.78 29.37 -37.00
C GLU A 33 44.90 27.96 -36.41
N PHE A 34 45.92 27.76 -35.57
CA PHE A 34 46.12 26.50 -34.88
C PHE A 34 45.27 26.47 -33.61
N GLN A 35 44.68 25.31 -33.32
CA GLN A 35 43.91 25.08 -32.10
C GLN A 35 44.56 23.98 -31.26
N LEU A 36 44.27 23.98 -29.97
CA LEU A 36 44.61 22.86 -29.09
C LEU A 36 43.46 21.85 -29.11
N ARG A 37 43.82 20.59 -29.30
CA ARG A 37 42.92 19.45 -29.14
C ARG A 37 43.13 18.88 -27.74
N VAL A 38 42.03 18.57 -27.07
CA VAL A 38 42.04 18.01 -25.72
C VAL A 38 41.55 16.57 -25.81
N GLU A 39 42.40 15.63 -25.45
CA GLU A 39 42.07 14.20 -25.45
C GLU A 39 42.09 13.63 -24.03
N PRO A 40 41.05 12.90 -23.61
CA PRO A 40 39.80 12.62 -24.34
C PRO A 40 38.84 13.83 -24.42
N GLN A 41 38.03 13.86 -25.48
CA GLN A 41 36.96 14.85 -25.65
C GLN A 41 35.70 14.41 -24.87
N ASN A 42 35.24 15.27 -23.97
CA ASN A 42 34.06 15.09 -23.12
C ASN A 42 33.98 13.74 -22.38
N PRO A 43 34.99 13.38 -21.57
CA PRO A 43 35.03 12.08 -20.90
C PRO A 43 34.01 11.96 -19.76
N VAL A 44 33.53 10.74 -19.54
CA VAL A 44 32.71 10.37 -18.38
C VAL A 44 33.51 9.53 -17.41
N VAL A 45 33.63 9.98 -16.15
CA VAL A 45 34.46 9.32 -15.13
C VAL A 45 33.68 9.09 -13.84
N PRO A 46 33.96 8.01 -13.08
CA PRO A 46 33.33 7.82 -11.77
C PRO A 46 33.81 8.90 -10.79
N ALA A 47 32.95 9.30 -9.85
CA ALA A 47 33.33 10.24 -8.80
C ALA A 47 34.54 9.74 -7.99
N GLY A 48 35.51 10.63 -7.77
CA GLY A 48 36.79 10.32 -7.14
C GLY A 48 37.81 9.64 -8.09
N GLY A 49 37.42 9.42 -9.35
CA GLY A 49 38.28 8.84 -10.37
C GLY A 49 39.45 9.74 -10.76
N SER A 50 40.31 9.20 -11.63
CA SER A 50 41.47 9.89 -12.18
C SER A 50 41.42 9.84 -13.70
N LEU A 51 41.93 10.88 -14.36
CA LEU A 51 41.87 11.04 -15.81
C LEU A 51 43.19 11.57 -16.35
N LEU A 52 43.72 10.91 -17.39
CA LEU A 52 44.84 11.42 -18.16
C LEU A 52 44.31 12.35 -19.26
N VAL A 53 44.82 13.58 -19.31
CA VAL A 53 44.45 14.59 -20.29
C VAL A 53 45.66 14.95 -21.13
N ASN A 54 45.52 14.88 -22.44
CA ASN A 54 46.55 15.27 -23.40
C ASN A 54 46.08 16.51 -24.18
N CYS A 55 46.83 17.59 -24.06
CA CYS A 55 46.67 18.79 -24.87
C CYS A 55 47.64 18.70 -26.05
N SER A 56 47.13 18.62 -27.29
CA SER A 56 47.96 18.48 -28.49
C SER A 56 47.63 19.51 -29.56
N THR A 57 48.58 19.86 -30.40
CA THR A 57 48.39 20.79 -31.52
C THR A 57 49.28 20.42 -32.71
N ASP A 58 48.81 20.78 -33.90
CA ASP A 58 49.55 20.62 -35.16
C ASP A 58 50.51 21.80 -35.42
N CYS A 59 50.62 22.77 -34.49
CA CYS A 59 51.54 23.90 -34.63
C CYS A 59 53.01 23.45 -34.53
N PRO A 60 53.86 23.77 -35.52
CA PRO A 60 55.26 23.33 -35.55
C PRO A 60 56.15 24.01 -34.50
N SER A 61 55.73 25.17 -33.98
CA SER A 61 56.44 25.99 -32.98
C SER A 61 55.52 26.30 -31.79
N ALA A 62 54.91 25.25 -31.25
CA ALA A 62 54.07 25.35 -30.07
C ALA A 62 54.89 25.55 -28.80
N GLU A 63 54.49 26.50 -27.97
CA GLU A 63 55.15 26.85 -26.72
C GLU A 63 54.14 26.92 -25.55
N LEU A 64 54.61 26.63 -24.34
CA LEU A 64 53.87 26.80 -23.07
C LEU A 64 52.50 26.10 -23.02
N ILE A 65 52.38 24.89 -23.59
CA ILE A 65 51.15 24.10 -23.48
C ILE A 65 50.90 23.72 -22.01
N SER A 66 49.74 24.11 -21.50
CA SER A 66 49.32 23.90 -20.11
C SER A 66 47.82 23.56 -20.03
N LEU A 67 47.44 22.85 -18.98
CA LEU A 67 46.05 22.58 -18.63
C LEU A 67 45.58 23.50 -17.50
N GLU A 68 44.61 24.36 -17.77
CA GLU A 68 43.93 25.21 -16.77
C GLU A 68 42.73 24.45 -16.18
N THR A 69 42.79 24.22 -14.86
CA THR A 69 41.75 23.53 -14.10
C THR A 69 41.88 23.85 -12.60
N SER A 70 40.77 23.74 -11.86
CA SER A 70 40.77 23.83 -10.39
C SER A 70 41.17 22.51 -9.71
N LEU A 71 41.27 21.41 -10.47
CA LEU A 71 41.65 20.10 -9.96
C LEU A 71 43.16 20.00 -9.71
N LEU A 72 43.53 19.09 -8.80
CA LEU A 72 44.93 18.69 -8.64
C LEU A 72 45.39 18.02 -9.94
N LYS A 73 46.48 18.54 -10.50
CA LYS A 73 47.10 18.03 -11.71
C LYS A 73 48.57 17.73 -11.47
N GLU A 74 49.04 16.62 -12.02
CA GLU A 74 50.46 16.27 -12.08
C GLU A 74 50.90 16.23 -13.54
N SER A 75 52.06 16.81 -13.84
CA SER A 75 52.64 16.74 -15.19
C SER A 75 53.18 15.33 -15.40
N VAL A 76 52.68 14.64 -16.44
CA VAL A 76 53.11 13.28 -16.79
C VAL A 76 54.23 13.31 -17.81
N GLY A 77 54.19 14.28 -18.73
CA GLY A 77 55.21 14.46 -19.75
C GLY A 77 54.82 15.54 -20.75
N SER A 78 55.79 15.96 -21.55
CA SER A 78 55.60 16.93 -22.63
C SER A 78 56.55 16.65 -23.78
N GLY A 79 56.19 17.14 -24.96
CA GLY A 79 56.99 17.05 -26.18
C GLY A 79 56.66 18.18 -27.14
N LEU A 80 57.17 18.06 -28.38
CA LEU A 80 56.86 19.01 -29.44
C LEU A 80 55.36 18.95 -29.76
N GLY A 81 54.65 20.04 -29.52
CA GLY A 81 53.22 20.16 -29.85
C GLY A 81 52.28 19.44 -28.88
N TRP A 82 52.74 18.89 -27.76
CA TRP A 82 51.85 18.25 -26.79
C TRP A 82 52.33 18.30 -25.34
N ALA A 83 51.39 18.26 -24.40
CA ALA A 83 51.65 18.08 -22.97
C ALA A 83 50.52 17.26 -22.31
N ALA A 84 50.89 16.36 -21.42
CA ALA A 84 49.97 15.45 -20.76
C ALA A 84 49.96 15.65 -19.23
N PHE A 85 48.76 15.63 -18.66
CA PHE A 85 48.50 15.90 -17.26
C PHE A 85 47.61 14.81 -16.66
N GLN A 86 48.00 14.30 -15.49
CA GLN A 86 47.18 13.38 -14.70
C GLN A 86 46.32 14.21 -13.74
N LEU A 87 45.01 14.11 -13.90
CA LEU A 87 44.03 14.61 -12.93
C LEU A 87 43.69 13.48 -11.96
N SER A 88 43.57 13.82 -10.67
CA SER A 88 43.19 12.88 -9.62
C SER A 88 42.03 13.42 -8.80
N ASN A 89 41.25 12.51 -8.19
CA ASN A 89 40.13 12.82 -7.33
C ASN A 89 39.09 13.76 -7.97
N VAL A 90 38.64 13.42 -9.19
CA VAL A 90 37.64 14.20 -9.93
C VAL A 90 36.27 13.96 -9.31
N THR A 91 35.74 14.96 -8.60
CA THR A 91 34.49 14.83 -7.83
C THR A 91 33.30 15.54 -8.47
N GLY A 92 33.47 16.39 -9.47
CA GLY A 92 32.34 17.07 -10.10
C GLY A 92 32.60 17.37 -11.57
N ASP A 93 31.51 17.69 -12.26
CA ASP A 93 31.54 18.12 -13.65
C ASP A 93 32.40 19.38 -13.76
N ILE A 94 33.33 19.37 -14.71
CA ILE A 94 34.28 20.47 -14.87
C ILE A 94 34.65 20.65 -16.35
N GLN A 95 34.72 21.90 -16.77
CA GLN A 95 35.29 22.24 -18.06
C GLN A 95 36.81 22.39 -17.93
N LEU A 96 37.53 21.59 -18.71
CA LEU A 96 38.97 21.70 -18.90
C LEU A 96 39.27 22.73 -19.99
N LEU A 97 40.33 23.51 -19.78
CA LEU A 97 40.88 24.43 -20.76
C LEU A 97 42.36 24.12 -20.96
N CYS A 98 42.74 23.64 -22.15
CA CYS A 98 44.14 23.63 -22.56
C CYS A 98 44.48 24.99 -23.18
N SER A 99 45.59 25.59 -22.73
CA SER A 99 46.12 26.84 -23.28
C SER A 99 47.56 26.66 -23.74
N GLY A 100 47.97 27.43 -24.75
CA GLY A 100 49.32 27.41 -25.29
C GLY A 100 49.52 28.52 -26.31
N PHE A 101 50.72 28.65 -26.86
CA PHE A 101 51.06 29.67 -27.84
C PHE A 101 51.66 29.05 -29.11
N CYS A 102 51.35 29.62 -30.26
CA CYS A 102 51.94 29.29 -31.54
C CYS A 102 52.41 30.56 -32.22
N ASN A 103 53.73 30.73 -32.42
CA ASN A 103 54.32 31.95 -32.97
C ASN A 103 53.79 33.24 -32.30
N GLY A 104 53.64 33.21 -30.98
CA GLY A 104 53.12 34.34 -30.19
C GLY A 104 51.59 34.51 -30.17
N SER A 105 50.84 33.74 -30.96
CA SER A 105 49.36 33.74 -30.93
C SER A 105 48.84 32.69 -29.94
N GLN A 106 47.89 33.06 -29.09
CA GLN A 106 47.30 32.13 -28.11
C GLN A 106 46.40 31.10 -28.81
N MET A 107 46.55 29.84 -28.42
CA MET A 107 45.70 28.73 -28.80
C MET A 107 44.97 28.22 -27.56
N ILE A 108 43.73 27.80 -27.75
CA ILE A 108 42.91 27.23 -26.68
C ILE A 108 42.19 25.97 -27.17
N GLY A 109 41.82 25.11 -26.23
CA GLY A 109 41.02 23.90 -26.46
C GLY A 109 40.23 23.55 -25.21
N PHE A 110 39.01 23.02 -25.38
CA PHE A 110 38.11 22.72 -24.27
C PHE A 110 37.65 21.26 -24.28
N SER A 111 37.42 20.69 -23.08
CA SER A 111 36.78 19.38 -22.90
C SER A 111 35.98 19.37 -21.60
N ASN A 112 34.75 18.86 -21.62
CA ASN A 112 33.89 18.83 -20.43
C ASN A 112 33.93 17.45 -19.78
N ILE A 113 34.46 17.34 -18.57
CA ILE A 113 34.36 16.11 -17.81
C ILE A 113 32.95 16.03 -17.20
N THR A 114 32.27 14.90 -17.39
CA THR A 114 31.05 14.55 -16.65
C THR A 114 31.38 13.47 -15.63
N VAL A 115 30.96 13.69 -14.39
CA VAL A 115 31.16 12.76 -13.29
C VAL A 115 29.87 12.00 -13.03
N TYR A 116 29.96 10.66 -13.09
CA TYR A 116 28.83 9.82 -12.72
C TYR A 116 28.95 9.28 -11.30
N ARG A 117 27.80 9.14 -10.66
CA ARG A 117 27.62 8.48 -9.36
C ARG A 117 26.46 7.52 -9.47
N PHE A 118 26.59 6.34 -8.89
CA PHE A 118 25.44 5.47 -8.71
C PHE A 118 24.56 6.01 -7.57
N PRO A 119 23.23 5.81 -7.64
CA PRO A 119 22.37 6.05 -6.50
C PRO A 119 22.83 5.23 -5.29
N GLU A 120 23.11 5.89 -4.18
CA GLU A 120 23.60 5.24 -2.95
C GLU A 120 22.48 4.54 -2.20
N ARG A 121 21.25 5.09 -2.30
CA ARG A 121 20.07 4.58 -1.61
C ARG A 121 18.84 4.73 -2.49
N VAL A 122 18.11 3.64 -2.64
CA VAL A 122 16.84 3.59 -3.37
C VAL A 122 15.81 2.93 -2.45
N GLU A 123 14.85 3.69 -1.98
CA GLU A 123 13.87 3.23 -0.99
C GLU A 123 12.45 3.59 -1.41
N LEU A 124 11.59 2.58 -1.48
CA LEU A 124 10.15 2.79 -1.50
C LEU A 124 9.70 3.20 -0.09
N ALA A 125 8.95 4.29 0.02
CA ALA A 125 8.35 4.73 1.28
C ALA A 125 7.41 3.65 1.86
N PRO A 126 7.17 3.63 3.18
CA PRO A 126 6.24 2.68 3.78
C PRO A 126 4.85 2.77 3.15
N LEU A 127 4.29 1.61 2.82
CA LEU A 127 2.90 1.48 2.39
C LEU A 127 1.96 1.58 3.61
N PRO A 128 0.69 1.97 3.43
CA PRO A 128 -0.30 1.89 4.49
C PRO A 128 -0.45 0.44 4.98
N LEU A 129 -0.79 0.29 6.27
CA LEU A 129 -1.03 -1.05 6.84
C LEU A 129 -2.19 -1.76 6.15
N TRP A 130 -3.21 -0.99 5.75
CA TRP A 130 -4.40 -1.42 5.05
C TRP A 130 -4.81 -0.33 4.04
N GLN A 131 -5.04 -0.72 2.79
CA GLN A 131 -5.48 0.16 1.72
C GLN A 131 -6.90 -0.25 1.27
N PRO A 132 -7.89 0.66 1.28
CA PRO A 132 -9.21 0.33 0.76
C PRO A 132 -9.17 0.02 -0.74
N VAL A 133 -9.90 -1.00 -1.16
CA VAL A 133 -10.10 -1.31 -2.59
C VAL A 133 -10.91 -0.19 -3.24
N GLY A 134 -10.48 0.25 -4.43
CA GLY A 134 -11.10 1.32 -5.20
C GLY A 134 -10.59 2.72 -4.85
N GLU A 135 -9.75 2.85 -3.82
CA GLU A 135 -9.12 4.11 -3.43
C GLU A 135 -7.74 4.27 -4.04
N ASN A 136 -7.30 5.53 -4.19
CA ASN A 136 -5.98 5.85 -4.72
C ASN A 136 -4.88 5.48 -3.70
N LEU A 137 -3.89 4.72 -4.17
CA LEU A 137 -2.64 4.43 -3.49
C LEU A 137 -1.52 5.27 -4.11
N THR A 138 -0.86 6.08 -3.30
CA THR A 138 0.31 6.85 -3.71
C THR A 138 1.59 6.10 -3.34
N LEU A 139 2.32 5.64 -4.36
CA LEU A 139 3.66 5.09 -4.20
C LEU A 139 4.68 6.22 -4.26
N ARG A 140 5.65 6.22 -3.35
CA ARG A 140 6.69 7.26 -3.24
C ARG A 140 8.06 6.60 -3.18
N CYS A 141 8.87 6.78 -4.22
CA CYS A 141 10.25 6.33 -4.26
C CYS A 141 11.19 7.48 -3.89
N MET A 142 12.16 7.19 -3.02
CA MET A 142 13.19 8.12 -2.57
C MET A 142 14.54 7.62 -3.09
N VAL A 143 15.25 8.48 -3.83
CA VAL A 143 16.54 8.15 -4.46
C VAL A 143 17.58 9.15 -3.99
N SER A 144 18.54 8.68 -3.19
CA SER A 144 19.66 9.51 -2.73
C SER A 144 20.87 9.39 -3.65
N SER A 145 21.55 10.51 -3.88
CA SER A 145 22.66 10.60 -4.82
C SER A 145 22.24 10.16 -6.23
N GLY A 146 23.22 9.86 -7.08
CA GLY A 146 22.99 9.51 -8.48
C GLY A 146 23.22 10.71 -9.41
N ALA A 147 24.20 10.58 -10.29
CA ALA A 147 24.55 11.60 -11.27
C ALA A 147 25.03 10.94 -12.58
N PRO A 148 24.83 11.60 -13.73
CA PRO A 148 24.11 12.86 -13.90
C PRO A 148 22.57 12.66 -13.85
N ARG A 149 21.84 13.68 -13.37
CA ARG A 149 20.40 13.59 -13.05
C ARG A 149 19.52 13.45 -14.30
N ASP A 150 19.92 14.10 -15.39
CA ASP A 150 19.26 14.04 -16.70
C ASP A 150 19.29 12.65 -17.36
N HIS A 151 20.22 11.79 -16.95
CA HIS A 151 20.30 10.39 -17.38
C HIS A 151 19.78 9.39 -16.34
N LEU A 152 19.26 9.88 -15.21
CA LEU A 152 18.74 9.04 -14.13
C LEU A 152 17.22 9.01 -14.18
N THR A 153 16.67 7.82 -14.39
CA THR A 153 15.22 7.59 -14.42
C THR A 153 14.80 6.71 -13.25
N VAL A 154 13.60 6.95 -12.71
CA VAL A 154 12.98 6.14 -11.66
C VAL A 154 11.72 5.48 -12.23
N VAL A 155 11.60 4.18 -12.00
CA VAL A 155 10.51 3.33 -12.47
C VAL A 155 9.82 2.70 -11.26
N LEU A 156 8.51 2.87 -11.13
CA LEU A 156 7.70 2.26 -10.09
C LEU A 156 7.09 0.98 -10.62
N LEU A 157 7.19 -0.09 -9.84
CA LEU A 157 6.87 -1.45 -10.27
C LEU A 157 5.85 -2.09 -9.32
N ARG A 158 4.88 -2.79 -9.91
CA ARG A 158 4.05 -3.82 -9.24
C ARG A 158 4.54 -5.16 -9.73
N GLU A 159 5.20 -5.93 -8.88
CA GLU A 159 5.98 -7.10 -9.28
C GLU A 159 6.95 -6.72 -10.41
N GLU A 160 6.72 -7.18 -11.65
CA GLU A 160 7.51 -6.84 -12.84
C GLU A 160 6.82 -5.82 -13.76
N GLU A 161 5.57 -5.43 -13.46
CA GLU A 161 4.79 -4.48 -14.25
C GLU A 161 5.22 -3.04 -13.95
N GLU A 162 5.56 -2.29 -14.99
CA GLU A 162 5.83 -0.86 -14.89
C GLU A 162 4.53 -0.07 -14.71
N LEU A 163 4.38 0.56 -13.55
CA LEU A 163 3.26 1.43 -13.23
C LEU A 163 3.50 2.87 -13.72
N GLY A 164 4.76 3.28 -13.76
CA GLY A 164 5.13 4.61 -14.20
C GLY A 164 6.63 4.85 -14.17
N ARG A 165 7.07 5.74 -15.07
CA ARG A 165 8.47 6.10 -15.28
C ARG A 165 8.61 7.61 -15.31
N GLN A 166 9.51 8.15 -14.50
CA GLN A 166 9.76 9.59 -14.38
C GLN A 166 11.26 9.86 -14.21
N PRO A 167 11.78 10.99 -14.71
CA PRO A 167 13.16 11.38 -14.42
C PRO A 167 13.36 11.61 -12.91
N ALA A 168 14.55 11.33 -12.41
CA ALA A 168 14.91 11.74 -11.06
C ALA A 168 15.01 13.27 -11.01
N GLY A 169 14.25 13.91 -10.11
CA GLY A 169 14.38 15.34 -9.88
C GLY A 169 15.71 15.72 -9.23
N ASP A 170 15.99 17.02 -9.17
CA ASP A 170 17.23 17.55 -8.57
C ASP A 170 17.22 17.58 -7.03
N GLY A 171 16.12 17.16 -6.40
CA GLY A 171 16.01 17.07 -4.94
C GLY A 171 16.99 16.05 -4.34
N GLU A 172 17.33 16.23 -3.08
CA GLU A 172 18.17 15.28 -2.33
C GLU A 172 17.52 14.95 -0.96
N PRO A 173 16.93 13.75 -0.78
CA PRO A 173 16.74 12.72 -1.81
C PRO A 173 15.77 13.18 -2.91
N ALA A 174 15.96 12.64 -4.13
CA ALA A 174 15.02 12.83 -5.22
C ALA A 174 13.76 12.01 -4.95
N GLU A 175 12.60 12.63 -5.14
CA GLU A 175 11.31 12.02 -4.84
C GLU A 175 10.48 11.85 -6.11
N VAL A 176 10.03 10.63 -6.36
CA VAL A 176 9.14 10.31 -7.48
C VAL A 176 7.90 9.63 -6.95
N THR A 177 6.73 10.10 -7.37
CA THR A 177 5.44 9.57 -6.94
C THR A 177 4.61 9.08 -8.11
N VAL A 178 3.94 7.94 -7.92
CA VAL A 178 2.96 7.39 -8.87
C VAL A 178 1.71 7.02 -8.09
N THR A 179 0.56 7.47 -8.58
CA THR A 179 -0.75 7.12 -8.00
C THR A 179 -1.42 6.03 -8.82
N VAL A 180 -1.82 4.95 -8.15
CA VAL A 180 -2.56 3.84 -8.77
C VAL A 180 -3.85 3.59 -8.00
N LEU A 181 -4.87 3.06 -8.68
CA LEU A 181 -6.09 2.60 -8.02
C LEU A 181 -5.85 1.22 -7.40
N ALA A 182 -6.03 1.11 -6.09
CA ALA A 182 -5.87 -0.16 -5.40
C ALA A 182 -7.01 -1.13 -5.74
N SER A 183 -6.66 -2.34 -6.13
CA SER A 183 -7.60 -3.40 -6.47
C SER A 183 -7.53 -4.57 -5.48
N ARG A 184 -8.43 -5.55 -5.65
CA ARG A 184 -8.38 -6.80 -4.89
C ARG A 184 -7.16 -7.65 -5.27
N ASP A 185 -6.75 -7.58 -6.54
CA ASP A 185 -5.60 -8.34 -7.06
C ASP A 185 -4.26 -7.82 -6.51
N ASP A 186 -4.24 -6.59 -6.01
CA ASP A 186 -3.06 -6.02 -5.35
C ASP A 186 -2.86 -6.54 -3.91
N HIS A 187 -3.80 -7.32 -3.37
CA HIS A 187 -3.64 -7.89 -2.03
C HIS A 187 -2.49 -8.90 -1.99
N GLY A 188 -1.46 -8.59 -1.20
CA GLY A 188 -0.24 -9.39 -1.09
C GLY A 188 0.78 -9.14 -2.22
N ALA A 189 0.43 -8.32 -3.22
CA ALA A 189 1.32 -7.95 -4.31
C ALA A 189 2.48 -7.07 -3.80
N SER A 190 3.64 -7.25 -4.43
CA SER A 190 4.90 -6.59 -4.08
C SER A 190 5.10 -5.35 -4.93
N PHE A 191 5.35 -4.21 -4.28
CA PHE A 191 5.67 -2.95 -4.93
C PHE A 191 7.14 -2.60 -4.69
N SER A 192 7.81 -2.08 -5.71
CA SER A 192 9.20 -1.63 -5.61
C SER A 192 9.45 -0.42 -6.49
N CYS A 193 10.61 0.22 -6.34
CA CYS A 193 11.11 1.14 -7.36
C CYS A 193 12.48 0.72 -7.85
N ARG A 194 12.71 0.92 -9.15
CA ARG A 194 13.98 0.69 -9.84
C ARG A 194 14.51 2.02 -10.37
N THR A 195 15.80 2.25 -10.18
CA THR A 195 16.50 3.36 -10.83
C THR A 195 17.27 2.84 -12.03
N GLU A 196 17.37 3.67 -13.06
CA GLU A 196 18.02 3.39 -14.32
C GLU A 196 18.91 4.58 -14.68
N LEU A 197 20.22 4.42 -14.52
CA LEU A 197 21.24 5.39 -14.93
C LEU A 197 21.77 4.98 -16.30
N ASP A 198 21.35 5.68 -17.35
CA ASP A 198 21.67 5.34 -18.74
C ASP A 198 22.88 6.12 -19.25
N LEU A 199 24.04 5.48 -19.29
CA LEU A 199 25.29 6.08 -19.79
C LEU A 199 25.74 5.47 -21.13
N ARG A 200 24.81 4.84 -21.87
CA ARG A 200 25.13 4.17 -23.15
C ARG A 200 25.57 5.15 -24.22
N SER A 201 24.99 6.35 -24.27
CA SER A 201 25.38 7.39 -25.23
C SER A 201 26.80 7.91 -24.99
N GLN A 202 27.36 7.71 -23.79
CA GLN A 202 28.74 8.03 -23.44
C GLN A 202 29.68 6.81 -23.49
N GLY A 203 29.22 5.70 -24.08
CA GLY A 203 30.04 4.49 -24.29
C GLY A 203 30.21 3.60 -23.05
N LEU A 204 29.44 3.86 -21.98
CA LEU A 204 29.39 3.00 -20.80
C LEU A 204 28.20 2.02 -20.94
N GLY A 205 27.32 1.96 -19.96
CA GLY A 205 26.20 1.02 -19.95
C GLY A 205 24.97 1.58 -19.24
N LEU A 206 23.96 0.72 -19.11
CA LEU A 206 22.78 0.96 -18.28
C LEU A 206 23.05 0.36 -16.90
N PHE A 207 22.96 1.18 -15.86
CA PHE A 207 23.14 0.73 -14.48
C PHE A 207 21.82 0.80 -13.75
N GLN A 208 21.42 -0.32 -13.16
CA GLN A 208 20.13 -0.45 -12.49
C GLN A 208 20.33 -0.76 -11.01
N ASN A 209 19.45 -0.21 -10.17
CA ASN A 209 19.36 -0.53 -8.76
C ASN A 209 17.89 -0.54 -8.32
N SER A 210 17.52 -1.38 -7.36
CA SER A 210 16.12 -1.54 -6.94
C SER A 210 15.97 -1.44 -5.43
N SER A 211 14.85 -0.87 -4.98
CA SER A 211 14.47 -0.90 -3.58
C SER A 211 14.09 -2.31 -3.12
N ALA A 212 14.11 -2.53 -1.81
CA ALA A 212 13.43 -3.69 -1.24
C ALA A 212 11.93 -3.66 -1.59
N PRO A 213 11.32 -4.80 -1.96
CA PRO A 213 9.90 -4.86 -2.26
C PRO A 213 9.06 -4.71 -0.98
N ARG A 214 7.88 -4.11 -1.11
CA ARG A 214 6.89 -3.97 -0.03
C ARG A 214 5.57 -4.57 -0.45
N LYS A 215 5.00 -5.45 0.38
CA LYS A 215 3.69 -6.05 0.11
C LYS A 215 2.57 -5.13 0.54
N LEU A 216 1.59 -4.94 -0.33
CA LEU A 216 0.37 -4.20 -0.02
C LEU A 216 -0.68 -5.13 0.60
N ARG A 217 -1.43 -4.63 1.58
CA ARG A 217 -2.65 -5.30 2.06
C ARG A 217 -3.84 -4.43 1.69
N THR A 218 -4.70 -4.93 0.81
CA THR A 218 -5.94 -4.26 0.46
C THR A 218 -7.12 -4.87 1.20
N PHE A 219 -8.15 -4.06 1.48
CA PHE A 219 -9.39 -4.56 2.09
C PHE A 219 -10.65 -3.92 1.48
N ALA A 220 -11.77 -4.64 1.58
CA ALA A 220 -13.10 -4.13 1.29
C ALA A 220 -14.05 -4.53 2.42
N MET A 221 -14.67 -3.54 3.07
CA MET A 221 -15.68 -3.74 4.10
C MET A 221 -17.07 -3.43 3.52
N PRO A 222 -18.03 -4.37 3.55
CA PRO A 222 -19.38 -4.10 3.06
C PRO A 222 -20.06 -3.04 3.93
N THR A 223 -21.01 -2.30 3.36
CA THR A 223 -21.84 -1.34 4.13
C THR A 223 -22.94 -2.03 4.93
N THR A 224 -23.30 -3.26 4.55
CA THR A 224 -24.30 -4.07 5.25
C THR A 224 -23.77 -4.57 6.59
N PRO A 225 -24.59 -4.56 7.66
CA PRO A 225 -24.22 -5.13 8.94
C PRO A 225 -24.25 -6.68 8.87
N PRO A 226 -23.53 -7.39 9.76
CA PRO A 226 -23.52 -8.85 9.79
C PRO A 226 -24.92 -9.41 10.09
N ARG A 227 -25.30 -10.49 9.43
CA ARG A 227 -26.53 -11.22 9.72
C ARG A 227 -26.33 -12.09 10.96
N LEU A 228 -27.05 -11.78 12.03
CA LEU A 228 -27.01 -12.48 13.30
C LEU A 228 -28.29 -13.31 13.49
N VAL A 229 -28.13 -14.64 13.59
CA VAL A 229 -29.24 -15.58 13.77
C VAL A 229 -29.18 -16.15 15.18
N VAL A 230 -30.20 -15.80 15.96
CA VAL A 230 -30.37 -16.25 17.35
C VAL A 230 -31.85 -16.55 17.63
N PRO A 231 -32.15 -17.41 18.63
CA PRO A 231 -33.53 -17.59 19.06
C PRO A 231 -34.05 -16.34 19.76
N ARG A 232 -35.34 -16.04 19.61
CA ARG A 232 -35.98 -14.95 20.36
C ARG A 232 -36.14 -15.27 21.86
N PHE A 233 -36.25 -16.56 22.19
CA PHE A 233 -36.45 -17.05 23.54
C PHE A 233 -35.53 -18.23 23.82
N SER A 234 -35.05 -18.32 25.05
CA SER A 234 -34.28 -19.47 25.52
C SER A 234 -34.67 -19.86 26.93
N GLU A 235 -34.61 -21.15 27.23
CA GLU A 235 -34.75 -21.62 28.59
C GLU A 235 -33.42 -21.43 29.33
N VAL A 236 -33.49 -21.00 30.59
CA VAL A 236 -32.32 -20.86 31.47
C VAL A 236 -31.59 -22.19 31.57
N GLU A 237 -30.26 -22.15 31.60
CA GLU A 237 -29.35 -23.31 31.59
C GLU A 237 -29.41 -24.22 30.34
N THR A 238 -30.22 -23.88 29.33
CA THR A 238 -30.22 -24.60 28.05
C THR A 238 -29.26 -23.93 27.08
N SER A 239 -28.43 -24.67 26.36
CA SER A 239 -27.55 -24.10 25.34
C SER A 239 -28.26 -23.96 23.98
N TRP A 240 -28.00 -22.88 23.26
CA TRP A 240 -28.50 -22.67 21.89
C TRP A 240 -27.39 -22.17 20.94
N PRO A 241 -27.52 -22.44 19.63
CA PRO A 241 -26.56 -21.98 18.63
C PRO A 241 -26.72 -20.50 18.33
N VAL A 242 -25.59 -19.87 18.00
CA VAL A 242 -25.46 -18.50 17.51
C VAL A 242 -24.71 -18.56 16.21
N ASP A 243 -25.28 -17.96 15.17
CA ASP A 243 -24.66 -17.91 13.84
C ASP A 243 -24.59 -16.46 13.38
N CYS A 244 -23.37 -15.97 13.17
CA CYS A 244 -23.09 -14.65 12.64
C CYS A 244 -22.40 -14.75 11.28
N THR A 245 -22.99 -14.12 10.26
CA THR A 245 -22.52 -14.20 8.88
C THR A 245 -22.34 -12.81 8.29
N LEU A 246 -21.26 -12.59 7.53
CA LEU A 246 -21.06 -11.35 6.77
C LEU A 246 -20.51 -11.68 5.37
N ASP A 247 -21.20 -11.19 4.35
CA ASP A 247 -20.86 -11.37 2.94
C ASP A 247 -20.22 -10.10 2.35
N GLY A 248 -19.40 -10.27 1.31
CA GLY A 248 -18.79 -9.15 0.57
C GLY A 248 -17.58 -8.53 1.26
N LEU A 249 -16.95 -9.27 2.17
CA LEU A 249 -15.78 -8.88 2.94
C LEU A 249 -14.51 -9.40 2.28
N PHE A 250 -13.48 -8.57 2.13
CA PHE A 250 -12.22 -8.99 1.53
C PHE A 250 -11.00 -8.40 2.27
N PRO A 251 -9.95 -9.19 2.57
CA PRO A 251 -9.95 -10.65 2.60
C PRO A 251 -10.69 -11.17 3.86
N ALA A 252 -11.66 -12.06 3.67
CA ALA A 252 -12.44 -12.59 4.80
C ALA A 252 -11.58 -13.32 5.84
N SER A 253 -10.49 -13.98 5.43
CA SER A 253 -9.60 -14.73 6.32
C SER A 253 -8.83 -13.89 7.34
N GLU A 254 -8.70 -12.58 7.12
CA GLU A 254 -7.95 -11.69 8.02
C GLU A 254 -8.85 -10.85 8.93
N ALA A 255 -10.16 -10.92 8.74
CA ALA A 255 -11.13 -10.22 9.56
C ALA A 255 -11.22 -10.82 10.96
N GLN A 256 -11.47 -9.96 11.95
CA GLN A 256 -11.64 -10.36 13.34
C GLN A 256 -13.11 -10.27 13.73
N VAL A 257 -13.63 -11.31 14.38
CA VAL A 257 -15.01 -11.38 14.88
C VAL A 257 -15.01 -11.35 16.39
N GLN A 258 -15.82 -10.46 16.95
CA GLN A 258 -16.17 -10.43 18.36
C GLN A 258 -17.64 -10.82 18.49
N LEU A 259 -17.89 -11.90 19.23
CA LEU A 259 -19.23 -12.40 19.48
C LEU A 259 -19.44 -12.49 20.99
N ALA A 260 -20.46 -11.80 21.51
CA ALA A 260 -20.68 -11.67 22.95
C ALA A 260 -22.18 -11.78 23.30
N LEU A 261 -22.47 -12.29 24.50
CA LEU A 261 -23.78 -12.30 25.14
C LEU A 261 -23.70 -11.46 26.42
N GLY A 262 -24.31 -10.28 26.42
CA GLY A 262 -24.06 -9.27 27.45
C GLY A 262 -22.57 -8.93 27.52
N ASP A 263 -21.97 -9.05 28.70
CA ASP A 263 -20.54 -8.80 28.93
C ASP A 263 -19.67 -10.05 28.69
N GLN A 264 -20.27 -11.20 28.38
CA GLN A 264 -19.55 -12.46 28.22
C GLN A 264 -19.18 -12.71 26.74
N MET A 265 -17.88 -12.77 26.47
CA MET A 265 -17.36 -13.21 25.17
C MET A 265 -17.65 -14.69 24.94
N LEU A 266 -18.22 -15.01 23.78
CA LEU A 266 -18.50 -16.38 23.36
C LEU A 266 -17.28 -16.96 22.64
N ASN A 267 -17.02 -18.25 22.86
CA ASN A 267 -15.97 -18.97 22.14
C ASN A 267 -16.49 -19.35 20.74
N ALA A 268 -16.24 -18.47 19.77
CA ALA A 268 -16.70 -18.63 18.40
C ALA A 268 -15.68 -19.38 17.54
N THR A 269 -16.18 -20.29 16.70
CA THR A 269 -15.43 -20.87 15.60
C THR A 269 -15.67 -20.05 14.34
N VAL A 270 -14.61 -19.49 13.78
CA VAL A 270 -14.68 -18.60 12.61
C VAL A 270 -14.16 -19.35 11.39
N VAL A 271 -14.98 -19.39 10.35
CA VAL A 271 -14.66 -19.99 9.05
C VAL A 271 -14.86 -18.92 7.98
N SER A 272 -13.92 -18.83 7.05
CA SER A 272 -14.04 -17.97 5.87
C SER A 272 -14.07 -18.82 4.61
N HIS A 273 -14.92 -18.42 3.67
CA HIS A 273 -15.02 -19.05 2.36
C HIS A 273 -15.31 -17.98 1.31
N GLY A 274 -14.34 -17.73 0.43
CA GLY A 274 -14.39 -16.58 -0.49
C GLY A 274 -14.47 -15.26 0.29
N ASP A 275 -15.46 -14.44 -0.05
CA ASP A 275 -15.73 -13.15 0.62
C ASP A 275 -16.73 -13.26 1.77
N THR A 276 -17.08 -14.49 2.18
CA THR A 276 -18.04 -14.75 3.25
C THR A 276 -17.30 -15.18 4.50
N LEU A 277 -17.66 -14.56 5.61
CA LEU A 277 -17.23 -14.88 6.95
C LEU A 277 -18.40 -15.47 7.73
N THR A 278 -18.18 -16.58 8.41
CA THR A 278 -19.17 -17.23 9.28
C THR A 278 -18.56 -17.52 10.63
N ALA A 279 -19.17 -17.03 11.70
CA ALA A 279 -18.79 -17.27 13.07
C ALA A 279 -19.92 -17.99 13.80
N THR A 280 -19.64 -19.20 14.27
CA THR A 280 -20.61 -20.01 15.02
C THR A 280 -20.17 -20.22 16.45
N ALA A 281 -21.10 -20.09 17.39
CA ALA A 281 -20.85 -20.31 18.81
C ALA A 281 -22.09 -20.93 19.48
N THR A 282 -21.91 -21.34 20.73
CA THR A 282 -23.00 -21.75 21.61
C THR A 282 -23.14 -20.78 22.77
N ALA A 283 -24.36 -20.32 23.01
CA ALA A 283 -24.71 -19.41 24.10
C ALA A 283 -25.64 -20.11 25.11
N LYS A 284 -25.62 -19.64 26.36
CA LYS A 284 -26.46 -20.14 27.45
C LYS A 284 -26.79 -18.98 28.40
N ALA A 285 -28.03 -18.88 28.85
CA ALA A 285 -28.47 -17.89 29.83
C ALA A 285 -28.44 -18.53 31.21
N GLU A 286 -27.83 -17.84 32.15
CA GLU A 286 -27.74 -18.31 33.55
C GLU A 286 -28.94 -17.84 34.39
N GLN A 287 -29.62 -16.76 33.96
CA GLN A 287 -30.73 -16.18 34.71
C GLN A 287 -31.83 -15.68 33.78
N GLU A 288 -33.04 -15.54 34.32
CA GLU A 288 -34.17 -14.92 33.64
C GLU A 288 -33.94 -13.43 33.42
N SER A 289 -33.50 -13.09 32.22
CA SER A 289 -33.29 -11.73 31.78
C SER A 289 -33.44 -11.62 30.27
N THR A 290 -33.58 -10.39 29.78
CA THR A 290 -33.36 -10.10 28.37
C THR A 290 -31.86 -9.84 28.21
N GLN A 291 -31.20 -10.67 27.40
CA GLN A 291 -29.76 -10.58 27.14
C GLN A 291 -29.55 -10.13 25.70
N GLU A 292 -28.66 -9.16 25.52
CA GLU A 292 -28.27 -8.67 24.20
C GLU A 292 -27.12 -9.54 23.69
N ILE A 293 -27.20 -9.96 22.44
CA ILE A 293 -26.13 -10.67 21.75
C ILE A 293 -25.57 -9.77 20.65
N VAL A 294 -24.27 -9.62 20.63
CA VAL A 294 -23.56 -8.68 19.76
C VAL A 294 -22.62 -9.47 18.87
N CYS A 295 -22.68 -9.22 17.56
CA CYS A 295 -21.67 -9.65 16.62
C CYS A 295 -21.03 -8.42 15.98
N ASN A 296 -19.73 -8.24 16.20
CA ASN A 296 -18.92 -7.18 15.62
C ASN A 296 -17.81 -7.78 14.76
N VAL A 297 -17.77 -7.40 13.49
CA VAL A 297 -16.75 -7.83 12.52
C VAL A 297 -15.86 -6.64 12.18
N THR A 298 -14.54 -6.82 12.26
CA THR A 298 -13.56 -5.76 12.05
C THR A 298 -12.51 -6.13 11.00
N LEU A 299 -12.17 -5.19 10.12
CA LEU A 299 -11.14 -5.34 9.09
C LEU A 299 -10.66 -3.96 8.64
N GLY A 300 -9.35 -3.78 8.43
CA GLY A 300 -8.82 -2.53 7.88
C GLY A 300 -9.00 -1.29 8.77
N GLY A 301 -9.31 -1.46 10.05
CA GLY A 301 -9.68 -0.38 10.95
C GLY A 301 -11.17 0.00 10.90
N GLU A 302 -11.96 -0.64 10.04
CA GLU A 302 -13.41 -0.52 10.02
C GLU A 302 -14.10 -1.62 10.82
N SER A 303 -15.33 -1.35 11.27
CA SER A 303 -16.18 -2.29 11.97
C SER A 303 -17.62 -2.29 11.44
N ARG A 304 -18.28 -3.45 11.52
CA ARG A 304 -19.73 -3.61 11.31
C ARG A 304 -20.29 -4.45 12.43
N GLU A 305 -21.38 -3.98 13.00
CA GLU A 305 -21.97 -4.57 14.21
C GLU A 305 -23.46 -4.83 14.02
N THR A 306 -23.94 -5.94 14.57
CA THR A 306 -25.36 -6.26 14.73
C THR A 306 -25.64 -6.70 16.16
N ARG A 307 -26.81 -6.31 16.67
CA ARG A 307 -27.28 -6.64 18.00
C ARG A 307 -28.66 -7.29 17.92
N GLU A 308 -28.86 -8.37 18.67
CA GLU A 308 -30.15 -9.05 18.77
C GLU A 308 -30.47 -9.35 20.24
N ASN A 309 -31.76 -9.41 20.57
CA ASN A 309 -32.20 -9.65 21.94
C ASN A 309 -32.75 -11.07 22.12
N VAL A 310 -32.27 -11.76 23.15
CA VAL A 310 -32.73 -13.09 23.56
C VAL A 310 -33.38 -12.99 24.93
N LYS A 311 -34.65 -13.41 25.04
CA LYS A 311 -35.35 -13.43 26.32
C LYS A 311 -35.25 -14.80 26.99
N ALA A 312 -34.52 -14.86 28.10
CA ALA A 312 -34.37 -16.06 28.90
C ALA A 312 -35.58 -16.25 29.85
N TYR A 313 -36.08 -17.49 29.96
CA TYR A 313 -37.19 -17.85 30.85
C TYR A 313 -36.87 -19.15 31.62
N SER A 314 -37.43 -19.33 32.82
CA SER A 314 -37.45 -20.61 33.52
C SER A 314 -38.84 -21.20 33.49
N PHE A 315 -38.94 -22.46 33.03
CA PHE A 315 -40.17 -23.23 33.04
C PHE A 315 -40.15 -24.28 34.16
N GLN A 316 -40.78 -23.95 35.28
CA GLN A 316 -40.99 -24.92 36.36
C GLN A 316 -42.22 -25.77 36.03
N GLY A 317 -41.97 -26.98 35.52
CA GLY A 317 -43.00 -27.91 35.04
C GLY A 317 -44.04 -28.31 36.10
N PRO A 318 -45.14 -28.97 35.67
CA PRO A 318 -46.22 -29.37 36.56
C PRO A 318 -45.80 -30.56 37.42
N ASN A 319 -46.19 -30.52 38.70
CA ASN A 319 -46.08 -31.61 39.63
C ASN A 319 -47.48 -32.08 40.04
N LEU A 320 -47.77 -33.35 39.72
CA LEU A 320 -49.04 -34.00 40.00
C LEU A 320 -48.91 -34.86 41.26
N THR A 321 -49.75 -34.56 42.26
CA THR A 321 -49.72 -35.23 43.57
C THR A 321 -51.08 -35.81 43.91
N LEU A 322 -51.09 -37.07 44.34
CA LEU A 322 -52.27 -37.75 44.87
C LEU A 322 -52.07 -37.95 46.38
N ARG A 323 -52.98 -37.42 47.20
CA ARG A 323 -52.88 -37.58 48.66
C ARG A 323 -53.05 -39.04 49.11
N GLU A 324 -53.81 -39.82 48.37
CA GLU A 324 -54.13 -41.22 48.67
C GLU A 324 -54.10 -42.05 47.37
N PRO A 325 -52.91 -42.54 46.95
CA PRO A 325 -52.79 -43.31 45.70
C PRO A 325 -53.50 -44.66 45.77
N ASN A 326 -53.61 -45.25 46.97
CA ASN A 326 -54.37 -46.47 47.24
C ASN A 326 -55.57 -46.13 48.13
N ALA A 327 -56.73 -45.95 47.52
CA ALA A 327 -57.97 -45.59 48.21
C ALA A 327 -58.98 -46.75 48.17
N THR A 328 -59.68 -46.98 49.28
CA THR A 328 -60.84 -47.89 49.31
C THR A 328 -62.04 -47.23 48.65
N GLU A 329 -62.95 -48.04 48.10
CA GLU A 329 -64.20 -47.54 47.53
C GLU A 329 -64.97 -46.67 48.54
N GLY A 330 -65.40 -45.49 48.09
CA GLY A 330 -66.08 -44.48 48.92
C GLY A 330 -65.17 -43.44 49.57
N THR A 331 -63.84 -43.64 49.56
CA THR A 331 -62.89 -42.64 50.09
C THR A 331 -62.73 -41.47 49.13
N THR A 332 -62.70 -40.24 49.64
CA THR A 332 -62.51 -39.04 48.84
C THR A 332 -61.03 -38.83 48.51
N VAL A 333 -60.65 -39.05 47.25
CA VAL A 333 -59.30 -38.82 46.74
C VAL A 333 -59.18 -37.38 46.25
N THR A 334 -58.13 -36.68 46.69
CA THR A 334 -57.77 -35.35 46.19
C THR A 334 -56.53 -35.45 45.29
N VAL A 335 -56.71 -35.07 44.03
CA VAL A 335 -55.64 -34.93 43.05
C VAL A 335 -55.29 -33.45 42.92
N THR A 336 -54.02 -33.11 43.05
CA THR A 336 -53.54 -31.74 42.98
C THR A 336 -52.46 -31.63 41.92
N CYS A 337 -52.64 -30.71 40.98
CA CYS A 337 -51.57 -30.29 40.11
C CYS A 337 -51.12 -28.87 40.45
N ALA A 338 -49.83 -28.68 40.66
CA ALA A 338 -49.20 -27.38 40.89
C ALA A 338 -48.01 -27.18 39.96
N ALA A 339 -47.67 -25.94 39.63
CA ALA A 339 -46.48 -25.58 38.86
C ALA A 339 -45.92 -24.25 39.37
N GLY A 340 -44.88 -23.73 38.70
CA GLY A 340 -44.29 -22.43 39.05
C GLY A 340 -45.27 -21.24 38.96
N PRO A 341 -44.91 -20.10 39.56
CA PRO A 341 -45.82 -18.96 39.77
C PRO A 341 -46.39 -18.30 38.50
N ARG A 342 -45.75 -18.52 37.34
CA ARG A 342 -46.19 -17.97 36.04
C ARG A 342 -46.78 -19.03 35.10
N VAL A 343 -46.87 -20.26 35.57
CA VAL A 343 -47.34 -21.40 34.78
C VAL A 343 -48.82 -21.62 35.08
N ARG A 344 -49.63 -21.77 34.03
CA ARG A 344 -51.04 -22.15 34.16
C ARG A 344 -51.16 -23.65 33.99
N VAL A 345 -51.77 -24.32 34.96
CA VAL A 345 -51.98 -25.78 34.92
C VAL A 345 -53.43 -26.15 34.61
N THR A 346 -53.63 -27.28 33.96
CA THR A 346 -54.93 -27.93 33.74
C THR A 346 -54.86 -29.39 34.19
N LEU A 347 -55.78 -29.80 35.05
CA LEU A 347 -55.89 -31.15 35.60
C LEU A 347 -57.11 -31.86 35.02
N ASP A 348 -56.91 -32.91 34.22
CA ASP A 348 -57.99 -33.62 33.48
C ASP A 348 -58.95 -32.64 32.75
N GLY A 349 -58.40 -31.58 32.16
CA GLY A 349 -59.16 -30.54 31.46
C GLY A 349 -59.72 -29.42 32.34
N VAL A 350 -59.57 -29.50 33.66
CA VAL A 350 -60.00 -28.44 34.60
C VAL A 350 -58.84 -27.43 34.81
N PRO A 351 -58.97 -26.18 34.35
CA PRO A 351 -57.92 -25.17 34.51
C PRO A 351 -57.84 -24.66 35.95
N ALA A 352 -56.62 -24.33 36.38
CA ALA A 352 -56.41 -23.51 37.57
C ALA A 352 -57.00 -22.10 37.38
N ALA A 353 -57.45 -21.50 38.49
CA ALA A 353 -58.10 -20.19 38.50
C ALA A 353 -57.21 -19.08 37.93
N ALA A 354 -55.90 -19.13 38.21
CA ALA A 354 -54.90 -18.18 37.72
C ALA A 354 -53.54 -18.88 37.55
N PRO A 355 -52.60 -18.32 36.77
CA PRO A 355 -51.22 -18.80 36.75
C PRO A 355 -50.62 -18.84 38.16
N GLY A 356 -49.84 -19.88 38.45
CA GLY A 356 -49.24 -20.10 39.77
C GLY A 356 -50.17 -20.67 40.84
N GLN A 357 -51.47 -20.80 40.56
CA GLN A 357 -52.41 -21.48 41.46
C GLN A 357 -52.51 -22.96 41.10
N PRO A 358 -52.62 -23.87 42.09
CA PRO A 358 -52.86 -25.28 41.83
C PRO A 358 -54.28 -25.54 41.29
N ALA A 359 -54.41 -26.56 40.44
CA ALA A 359 -55.70 -27.14 40.08
C ALA A 359 -55.98 -28.34 41.01
N HIS A 360 -57.18 -28.41 41.57
CA HIS A 360 -57.61 -29.49 42.45
C HIS A 360 -58.80 -30.24 41.83
N LEU A 361 -58.75 -31.57 41.91
CA LEU A 361 -59.86 -32.45 41.58
C LEU A 361 -60.14 -33.35 42.78
N GLN A 362 -61.39 -33.33 43.24
CA GLN A 362 -61.86 -34.25 44.28
C GLN A 362 -62.85 -35.22 43.68
N LEU A 363 -62.65 -36.50 43.95
CA LEU A 363 -63.57 -37.57 43.55
C LEU A 363 -63.69 -38.60 44.66
N ASN A 364 -64.86 -39.22 44.80
CA ASN A 364 -65.02 -40.38 45.67
C ASN A 364 -64.62 -41.63 44.87
N ALA A 365 -63.66 -42.39 45.36
CA ALA A 365 -63.12 -43.56 44.66
C ALA A 365 -64.23 -44.58 44.41
N THR A 366 -64.39 -45.01 43.16
CA THR A 366 -65.30 -46.10 42.76
C THR A 366 -64.51 -47.26 42.18
N ALA A 367 -65.13 -48.45 42.07
CA ALA A 367 -64.51 -49.59 41.39
C ALA A 367 -64.09 -49.32 39.93
N LYS A 368 -64.63 -48.27 39.28
CA LYS A 368 -64.25 -47.86 37.91
C LYS A 368 -62.98 -47.01 37.85
N ASP A 369 -62.54 -46.46 38.99
CA ASP A 369 -61.34 -45.63 39.07
C ASP A 369 -60.07 -46.44 39.34
N ASP A 370 -60.17 -47.78 39.47
CA ASP A 370 -59.00 -48.65 39.60
C ASP A 370 -58.09 -48.50 38.36
N ARG A 371 -56.81 -48.20 38.61
CA ARG A 371 -55.78 -47.88 37.58
C ARG A 371 -56.12 -46.70 36.68
N ARG A 372 -56.97 -45.78 37.12
CA ARG A 372 -57.22 -44.53 36.40
C ARG A 372 -55.97 -43.64 36.42
N THR A 373 -55.61 -43.12 35.25
CA THR A 373 -54.54 -42.12 35.10
C THR A 373 -55.13 -40.72 35.08
N PHE A 374 -54.53 -39.81 35.84
CA PHE A 374 -54.79 -38.37 35.81
C PHE A 374 -53.70 -37.67 35.00
N PHE A 375 -54.07 -36.63 34.26
CA PHE A 375 -53.14 -35.85 33.45
C PHE A 375 -53.07 -34.42 33.96
N CYS A 376 -51.86 -33.92 34.16
CA CYS A 376 -51.64 -32.49 34.34
C CYS A 376 -50.84 -31.88 33.20
N ASN A 377 -51.44 -30.90 32.53
CA ASN A 377 -50.75 -30.08 31.55
C ASN A 377 -50.37 -28.74 32.17
N ALA A 378 -49.20 -28.23 31.82
CA ALA A 378 -48.73 -26.90 32.15
C ALA A 378 -48.50 -26.09 30.88
N THR A 379 -48.93 -24.83 30.90
CA THR A 379 -48.67 -23.85 29.85
C THR A 379 -47.99 -22.62 30.42
N LEU A 380 -46.88 -22.20 29.80
CA LEU A 380 -46.25 -20.91 30.06
C LEU A 380 -46.43 -20.02 28.84
N GLU A 381 -47.06 -18.87 29.05
CA GLU A 381 -47.29 -17.89 28.00
C GLU A 381 -46.02 -17.03 27.82
N THR A 382 -45.09 -17.49 26.98
CA THR A 382 -43.99 -16.66 26.49
C THR A 382 -44.44 -16.06 25.17
N ALA A 383 -44.59 -14.75 25.03
CA ALA A 383 -45.04 -14.19 23.75
C ALA A 383 -43.98 -14.44 22.66
N PRO A 384 -44.19 -15.22 21.57
CA PRO A 384 -45.43 -15.79 21.03
C PRO A 384 -45.51 -17.34 21.05
N ARG A 385 -44.74 -18.04 21.89
CA ARG A 385 -44.68 -19.50 21.96
C ARG A 385 -45.25 -20.04 23.27
N LEU A 386 -46.22 -20.94 23.16
CA LEU A 386 -46.72 -21.75 24.26
C LEU A 386 -45.78 -22.93 24.46
N THR A 387 -45.21 -23.07 25.67
CA THR A 387 -44.50 -24.28 26.08
C THR A 387 -45.51 -25.16 26.84
N GLU A 388 -45.79 -26.35 26.32
CA GLU A 388 -46.73 -27.30 26.91
C GLU A 388 -46.00 -28.56 27.40
N LEU A 389 -46.30 -29.00 28.62
CA LEU A 389 -45.72 -30.19 29.22
C LEU A 389 -46.81 -30.99 29.92
N ASN A 390 -46.90 -32.29 29.64
CA ASN A 390 -47.93 -33.19 30.17
C ASN A 390 -47.29 -34.24 31.08
N VAL A 391 -47.81 -34.40 32.28
CA VAL A 391 -47.34 -35.37 33.29
C VAL A 391 -48.51 -36.28 33.70
N PRO A 392 -48.41 -37.60 33.47
CA PRO A 392 -49.39 -38.56 33.96
C PRO A 392 -49.17 -38.88 35.44
N SER A 393 -50.22 -39.30 36.15
CA SER A 393 -50.10 -39.86 37.51
C SER A 393 -49.42 -41.23 37.47
N ALA A 394 -48.47 -41.46 38.38
CA ALA A 394 -47.77 -42.73 38.56
C ALA A 394 -48.63 -43.79 39.24
#